data_AF-A0A9P6VKJ9-F1
#
_entry.id   AF-A0A9P6VKJ9-F1
#
_cell.length_a   1.000
_cell.length_b   1.000
_cell.length_c   1.000
_cell.angle_alpha   90.00
_cell.angle_beta   90.00
_cell.angle_gamma   90.00
#
_symmetry.space_group_name_H-M   'P 1'
#
loop_
_entity.id
_entity.type
_entity.pdbx_description
1 polymer ?
#
loop_
_entity_poly.entity_id
_entity_poly.type
_entity_poly.pdbx_seq_one_letter_code
_entity_poly.pdbx_strand_id
1 'polypeptide(L)' 'MGYLGCMKRNKGMNDPECRNLAKSYLACRMDRNLMAKDEFKNLGFGEEKPVEKKDHGDEGKKGELRW' A
#
# COMPACT_ATOMS: atom_id res chain seq x y z
N MET A 1 -12.77 5.34 -13.11
CA MET A 1 -11.99 4.17 -12.64
C MET A 1 -10.93 4.66 -11.67
N GLY A 2 -10.89 4.16 -10.44
CA GLY A 2 -9.92 4.55 -9.40
C GLY A 2 -9.23 3.34 -8.78
N TYR A 3 -8.34 3.56 -7.81
CA TYR A 3 -7.52 2.50 -7.20
C TYR A 3 -8.31 1.26 -6.76
N LEU A 4 -9.40 1.43 -6.01
CA LEU A 4 -10.23 0.31 -5.54
C LEU A 4 -10.86 -0.49 -6.70
N GLY A 5 -11.20 0.19 -7.79
CA GLY A 5 -11.67 -0.47 -9.01
C GLY A 5 -10.56 -1.25 -9.72
N CYS A 6 -9.33 -0.72 -9.72
CA CYS A 6 -8.15 -1.41 -10.24
C CYS A 6 -7.87 -2.69 -9.45
N MET A 7 -7.82 -2.59 -8.12
CA MET A 7 -7.66 -3.74 -7.22
C MET A 7 -8.72 -4.81 -7.47
N LYS A 8 -9.99 -4.43 -7.61
CA LYS A 8 -11.08 -5.38 -7.88
C LYS A 8 -10.89 -6.12 -9.21
N ARG A 9 -10.45 -5.42 -10.26
CA ARG A 9 -10.18 -6.03 -11.58
C ARG A 9 -8.98 -6.98 -11.53
N ASN A 10 -7.94 -6.59 -10.79
CA ASN A 10 -6.69 -7.35 -10.70
C ASN A 10 -6.71 -8.37 -9.55
N LYS A 11 -7.90 -8.84 -9.15
CA LYS A 11 -8.07 -9.89 -8.12
C LYS A 11 -7.38 -9.58 -6.80
N GLY A 12 -7.33 -8.30 -6.42
CA GLY A 12 -6.68 -7.82 -5.21
C GLY A 12 -5.16 -7.59 -5.35
N MET A 13 -4.58 -7.79 -6.53
CA MET A 13 -3.16 -7.54 -6.77
C MET A 13 -2.92 -6.06 -7.08
N ASN A 14 -1.90 -5.49 -6.43
CA ASN A 14 -1.45 -4.11 -6.67
C ASN A 14 -0.36 -4.08 -7.74
N ASP A 15 -0.74 -4.48 -8.96
CA ASP A 15 0.14 -4.49 -10.13
C ASP A 15 0.63 -3.06 -10.47
N PRO A 16 1.67 -2.92 -11.31
CA PRO A 16 2.19 -1.61 -11.71
C PRO A 16 1.12 -0.63 -12.22
N GLU A 17 0.08 -1.15 -12.90
CA GLU A 17 -1.08 -0.36 -13.35
C GLU A 17 -1.85 0.27 -12.16
N CYS A 18 -2.02 -0.46 -11.07
CA CYS A 18 -2.71 0.02 -9.87
C CYS A 18 -1.81 0.85 -8.94
N ARG A 19 -0.49 0.67 -9.00
CA ARG A 19 0.46 1.37 -8.12
C ARG A 19 0.38 2.88 -8.28
N ASN A 20 0.29 3.40 -9.50
CA ASN A 20 0.13 4.85 -9.71
C ASN A 20 -1.18 5.41 -9.12
N LEU A 21 -2.26 4.62 -9.18
CA LEU A 21 -3.54 4.97 -8.58
C LEU A 21 -3.51 4.87 -7.04
N ALA A 22 -2.72 3.94 -6.50
CA ALA A 22 -2.54 3.78 -5.07
C ALA A 22 -1.91 5.02 -4.42
N LYS A 23 -0.92 5.65 -5.10
CA LYS A 23 -0.24 6.84 -4.58
C LYS A 23 -1.22 8.00 -4.34
N SER A 24 -2.08 8.32 -5.31
CA SER A 24 -3.08 9.38 -5.17
C SER A 24 -4.19 9.01 -4.18
N TYR A 25 -4.57 7.74 -4.12
CA TYR A 25 -5.54 7.25 -3.15
C TYR A 25 -5.05 7.39 -1.70
N LEU A 26 -3.79 7.01 -1.44
CA LEU A 26 -3.18 7.11 -0.13
C LEU A 26 -2.96 8.58 0.30
N ALA A 27 -2.55 9.46 -0.63
CA ALA A 27 -2.48 10.91 -0.37
C ALA A 27 -3.82 11.44 0.14
N CYS A 28 -4.91 11.16 -0.57
CA CYS A 28 -6.25 11.61 -0.19
C CYS A 28 -6.66 11.10 1.20
N ARG A 29 -6.32 9.85 1.55
CA ARG A 29 -6.63 9.32 2.88
C ARG A 29 -5.85 10.02 3.98
N MET A 30 -4.58 10.33 3.74
CA MET A 30 -3.74 11.09 4.68
C MET A 30 -4.26 12.53 4.86
N ASP A 31 -4.65 13.19 3.76
CA ASP A 31 -5.15 14.57 3.78
C ASP A 31 -6.49 14.68 4.52
N ARG A 32 -7.32 13.65 4.39
CA ARG A 32 -8.64 13.58 5.05
C ARG A 32 -8.59 12.98 6.45
N ASN A 33 -7.41 12.74 7.01
CA ASN A 33 -7.22 12.11 8.32
C ASN A 33 -7.93 10.73 8.45
N LEU A 34 -8.02 9.99 7.34
CA LEU A 34 -8.53 8.62 7.30
C LEU A 34 -7.41 7.58 7.44
N MET A 35 -6.17 8.04 7.56
CA MET A 35 -4.95 7.25 7.76
C MET A 35 -3.89 8.15 8.42
N ALA A 36 -2.98 7.56 9.19
CA ALA A 36 -1.81 8.28 9.69
C ALA A 36 -0.97 8.81 8.52
N LYS A 37 -0.42 10.02 8.68
CA LYS A 37 0.46 10.63 7.68
C LYS A 37 1.82 9.94 7.72
N ASP A 38 2.30 9.53 6.55
CA ASP A 38 3.62 8.91 6.38
C ASP A 38 4.22 9.34 5.03
N GLU A 39 5.53 9.13 4.88
CA GLU A 39 6.25 9.40 3.65
C GLU A 39 6.05 8.25 2.66
N PHE A 40 5.83 8.59 1.38
CA PHE A 40 5.62 7.61 0.31
C PHE A 40 6.73 6.56 0.16
N LYS A 41 7.98 6.90 0.52
CA LYS A 41 9.10 5.95 0.52
C LYS A 41 8.90 4.79 1.50
N ASN A 42 8.24 5.03 2.64
CA ASN A 42 7.94 4.02 3.66
C ASN A 42 6.75 3.13 3.24
N LEU A 43 5.88 3.68 2.38
CA LEU A 43 4.71 2.98 1.81
C LEU A 43 5.03 2.21 0.53
N GLY A 44 6.32 1.97 0.23
CA GLY A 44 6.74 1.23 -0.95
C GLY A 44 6.68 2.02 -2.26
N PHE A 45 6.68 3.36 -2.22
CA PHE A 45 6.81 4.23 -3.40
C PHE A 45 8.17 4.96 -3.46
N GLY A 46 9.20 4.37 -2.86
CA GLY A 46 10.57 4.83 -3.01
C GLY A 46 11.09 4.67 -4.44
N GLU A 47 12.09 5.47 -4.81
CA GLU A 47 12.77 5.32 -6.10
C GLU A 47 13.42 3.93 -6.20
N GLU A 48 13.32 3.35 -7.40
CA GLU A 48 13.83 2.01 -7.73
C GLU A 48 15.36 2.04 -7.73
N LYS A 49 15.96 1.91 -6.55
CA LYS A 49 17.31 1.35 -6.46
C LYS A 49 17.22 -0.11 -6.88
N PRO A 50 18.21 -0.66 -7.61
CA PRO A 50 18.19 -2.05 -8.08
C PRO A 50 17.84 -2.98 -6.93
N VAL A 51 16.77 -3.76 -7.12
CA VAL A 51 16.02 -4.44 -6.07
C VAL A 51 16.86 -5.58 -5.47
N GLU A 52 17.41 -5.36 -4.28
CA GLU A 52 17.53 -6.46 -3.33
C GLU A 52 16.12 -6.74 -2.77
N LYS A 53 15.60 -7.93 -3.05
CA LYS A 53 14.26 -8.38 -2.62
C LYS A 53 14.19 -8.39 -1.09
N LYS A 54 13.71 -7.29 -0.49
CA LYS A 54 13.15 -7.33 0.86
C LYS A 54 11.66 -7.55 0.72
N ASP A 55 11.30 -8.85 0.75
CA ASP A 55 9.96 -9.32 1.03
C ASP A 55 9.50 -8.69 2.35
N HIS A 56 8.75 -7.59 2.31
CA HIS A 56 7.92 -7.21 3.44
C HIS A 56 6.71 -8.14 3.39
N GLY A 57 6.94 -9.39 3.81
CA GLY A 57 5.90 -10.23 4.34
C GLY A 57 5.23 -9.45 5.48
N ASP A 58 3.92 -9.36 5.40
CA ASP A 58 3.06 -8.99 6.51
C ASP A 58 3.38 -9.93 7.67
N GLU A 59 4.28 -9.51 8.56
CA GLU A 59 4.50 -10.18 9.83
C GLU A 59 3.35 -9.78 10.75
N GLY A 60 2.17 -10.32 10.43
CA GLY A 60 1.04 -10.36 11.32
C GLY A 60 1.47 -11.07 12.59
N LYS A 61 1.94 -10.30 13.58
CA LYS A 61 2.03 -10.78 14.97
C LYS A 61 0.62 -11.23 15.33
N LYS A 62 0.42 -12.55 15.37
CA LYS A 62 -0.70 -13.19 16.05
C LYS A 62 -0.65 -12.76 17.51
N GLY A 63 -1.23 -11.59 17.80
CA GLY A 63 -1.55 -11.14 19.13
C GLY A 63 -2.68 -12.00 19.64
N GLU A 64 -2.29 -12.98 20.44
CA GLU A 64 -3.06 -13.78 21.39
C GLU A 64 -4.49 -13.29 21.64
N LEU A 65 -5.49 -14.13 21.30
CA LEU A 65 -6.85 -13.97 21.78
C LEU A 65 -6.80 -14.02 23.31
N ARG A 66 -7.13 -12.92 23.99
CA ARG A 66 -7.37 -12.94 25.43
C ARG A 66 -8.43 -11.91 25.85
N TRP A 67 -9.63 -12.47 26.02
CA TRP A 67 -10.92 -11.97 26.52
C TRP A 67 -11.68 -10.95 25.67
#